data_AF-A0A1Z9AEY9-F1
#
_entry.id   AF-A0A1Z9AEY9-F1
#
_cell.length_a   1.000
_cell.length_b   1.000
_cell.length_c   1.000
_cell.angle_alpha   90.00
_cell.angle_beta   90.00
_cell.angle_gamma   90.00
#
_symmetry.space_group_name_H-M   'P 1'
#
loop_
_entity.id
_entity.type
_entity.pdbx_description
1 polymer ?
#
loop_
_entity_poly.entity_id
_entity_poly.type
_entity_poly.pdbx_seq_one_letter_code
_entity_poly.pdbx_strand_id
1 'polypeptide(L)'
;MRDVRPPGRLILVGAGPGDPDLITVRGAAALQQADVVLYDELASSELLSLATESATCINVGKRGHDSPTRSQQEIQQLAVNYALEGQTVVRLKGG
;
A
#
# COMPACT_ATOMS: atom_id res chain seq x y z
N MET A 1 26.49 -0.43 -16.43
CA MET A 1 25.39 0.57 -16.51
C MET A 1 24.28 0.09 -15.59
N ARG A 2 23.82 0.91 -14.64
CA ARG A 2 22.61 0.58 -13.87
C ARG A 2 21.43 0.68 -14.85
N ASP A 3 20.66 -0.38 -14.98
CA ASP A 3 19.40 -0.36 -15.73
C ASP A 3 18.46 0.61 -15.01
N VAL A 4 18.27 1.80 -15.58
CA VAL A 4 17.39 2.81 -15.01
C VAL A 4 15.98 2.47 -15.47
N ARG A 5 15.26 1.71 -14.63
CA ARG A 5 13.82 1.51 -14.84
C ARG A 5 13.11 2.86 -14.79
N PRO A 6 12.10 3.09 -15.64
CA PRO A 6 11.26 4.27 -15.49
C PRO A 6 10.61 4.28 -14.11
N PRO A 7 10.33 5.45 -13.51
CA PRO A 7 9.61 5.51 -12.25
C PRO A 7 8.30 4.74 -12.33
N GLY A 8 7.99 4.03 -11.26
CA GLY A 8 6.72 3.37 -11.05
C GLY A 8 5.63 4.38 -10.68
N ARG A 9 4.64 3.94 -9.90
CA ARG A 9 3.49 4.78 -9.56
C ARG A 9 3.03 4.54 -8.14
N LEU A 10 2.46 5.57 -7.54
CA LEU A 10 1.70 5.48 -6.29
C LEU A 10 0.21 5.54 -6.60
N ILE A 11 -0.56 4.55 -6.15
CA ILE A 11 -2.02 4.51 -6.21
C ILE A 11 -2.56 4.62 -4.79
N LEU A 12 -3.36 5.65 -4.52
CA LEU A 12 -4.12 5.75 -3.27
C LEU A 12 -5.44 4.97 -3.44
N VAL A 13 -5.68 4.01 -2.56
CA VAL A 13 -6.87 3.15 -2.62
C VAL A 13 -7.62 3.25 -1.29
N GLY A 14 -8.91 3.54 -1.35
CA GLY A 14 -9.81 3.39 -0.21
C GLY A 14 -10.21 1.93 -0.04
N ALA A 15 -10.03 1.39 1.17
CA ALA A 15 -10.36 0.02 1.54
C ALA A 15 -11.87 -0.21 1.70
N GLY A 16 -12.66 0.86 1.81
CA GLY A 16 -14.06 0.78 2.26
C GLY A 16 -14.16 0.64 3.78
N PRO A 17 -15.37 0.43 4.32
CA PRO A 17 -15.64 0.48 5.76
C PRO A 17 -15.29 -0.82 6.51
N GLY A 18 -14.79 -1.86 5.84
CA GLY A 18 -14.28 -3.08 6.47
C GLY A 18 -14.54 -4.35 5.67
N ASP A 19 -15.76 -4.50 5.14
CA ASP A 19 -16.13 -5.63 4.27
C ASP A 19 -15.33 -5.56 2.95
N PRO A 20 -14.56 -6.61 2.59
CA PRO A 20 -13.76 -6.61 1.37
C PRO A 20 -14.55 -6.37 0.09
N ASP A 21 -15.82 -6.78 0.05
CA ASP A 21 -16.68 -6.61 -1.14
C ASP A 21 -17.06 -5.15 -1.39
N LEU A 22 -16.79 -4.26 -0.42
CA LEU A 22 -17.03 -2.83 -0.55
C LEU A 22 -15.83 -2.06 -1.13
N ILE A 23 -14.72 -2.74 -1.44
CA ILE A 23 -13.66 -2.12 -2.25
C ILE A 23 -14.15 -1.90 -3.68
N THR A 24 -13.70 -0.82 -4.31
CA THR A 24 -13.97 -0.62 -5.74
C THR A 24 -13.25 -1.66 -6.59
N VAL A 25 -13.82 -2.01 -7.74
CA VAL A 25 -13.20 -2.90 -8.74
C VAL A 25 -11.78 -2.44 -9.12
N ARG A 26 -11.55 -1.11 -9.24
CA ARG A 26 -10.22 -0.57 -9.54
C ARG A 26 -9.26 -0.66 -8.34
N GLY A 27 -9.77 -0.59 -7.11
CA GLY A 27 -8.97 -0.78 -5.90
C GLY A 27 -8.46 -2.21 -5.79
N ALA A 28 -9.34 -3.20 -6.00
CA ALA A 28 -8.95 -4.60 -6.05
C ALA A 28 -7.93 -4.89 -7.16
N ALA A 29 -8.17 -4.37 -8.38
CA ALA A 29 -7.24 -4.51 -9.50
C ALA A 29 -5.87 -3.86 -9.22
N ALA A 30 -5.84 -2.73 -8.50
CA ALA A 30 -4.60 -2.08 -8.10
C ALA A 30 -3.81 -2.95 -7.11
N LEU A 31 -4.47 -3.57 -6.12
CA LEU A 31 -3.84 -4.49 -5.17
C LEU A 31 -3.22 -5.70 -5.89
N GLN A 32 -3.92 -6.29 -6.84
CA GLN A 32 -3.42 -7.41 -7.65
C GLN A 32 -2.18 -7.07 -8.50
N GLN A 33 -1.96 -5.78 -8.80
CA GLN A 33 -0.81 -5.31 -9.58
C GLN A 33 0.27 -4.67 -8.71
N ALA A 34 0.11 -4.65 -7.40
CA ALA A 34 1.02 -3.98 -6.49
C ALA A 34 2.31 -4.79 -6.32
N ASP A 35 3.44 -4.11 -6.44
CA ASP A 35 4.73 -4.62 -5.98
C ASP A 35 4.90 -4.34 -4.47
N VAL A 36 4.35 -3.22 -4.00
CA VAL A 36 4.38 -2.80 -2.59
C VAL A 36 2.99 -2.34 -2.14
N VAL A 37 2.51 -2.84 -1.00
CA VAL A 37 1.27 -2.38 -0.36
C VAL A 37 1.59 -1.75 0.98
N LEU A 38 1.40 -0.44 1.09
CA LEU A 38 1.46 0.31 2.34
C LEU A 38 0.06 0.38 2.94
N TYR A 39 -0.18 -0.26 4.09
CA TYR A 39 -1.50 -0.33 4.72
C TYR A 39 -1.47 0.14 6.19
N ASP A 40 -2.60 0.62 6.69
CA ASP A 40 -2.81 0.87 8.13
C ASP A 40 -3.76 -0.17 8.74
N GLU A 41 -3.91 -0.19 10.07
CA GLU A 41 -4.69 -1.20 10.79
C GLU A 41 -6.18 -1.25 10.39
N LEU A 42 -6.71 -0.20 9.77
CA LEU A 42 -8.11 -0.15 9.32
C LEU A 42 -8.34 -0.92 8.03
N ALA A 43 -7.28 -1.31 7.31
CA ALA A 43 -7.39 -2.19 6.16
C ALA A 43 -7.52 -3.65 6.63
N SER A 44 -8.58 -4.35 6.20
CA SER A 44 -8.80 -5.74 6.58
C SER A 44 -7.70 -6.65 6.02
N SER A 45 -7.32 -7.68 6.79
CA SER A 45 -6.37 -8.71 6.34
C SER A 45 -6.83 -9.43 5.06
N GLU A 46 -8.15 -9.50 4.85
CA GLU A 46 -8.76 -10.08 3.66
C GLU A 46 -8.46 -9.26 2.40
N LEU A 47 -8.47 -7.92 2.48
CA LEU A 47 -8.06 -7.08 1.35
C LEU A 47 -6.59 -7.23 0.99
N LEU A 48 -5.71 -7.49 1.97
CA LEU A 48 -4.31 -7.75 1.70
C LEU A 48 -4.10 -9.07 0.92
N SER A 49 -5.03 -10.02 1.04
CA SER A 49 -4.99 -11.27 0.26
C SER A 49 -5.24 -11.08 -1.24
N LEU A 50 -5.76 -9.91 -1.65
CA LEU A 50 -5.89 -9.54 -3.06
C LEU A 50 -4.55 -9.16 -3.70
N ALA A 51 -3.54 -8.84 -2.89
CA ALA A 51 -2.19 -8.60 -3.38
C ALA A 51 -1.52 -9.90 -3.81
N THR A 52 -0.58 -9.82 -4.74
CA THR A 52 0.19 -11.01 -5.15
C THR A 52 1.09 -11.49 -4.02
N GLU A 53 1.42 -12.78 -3.98
CA GLU A 53 2.35 -13.34 -2.98
C GLU A 53 3.74 -12.70 -3.04
N SER A 54 4.14 -12.16 -4.20
CA SER A 54 5.38 -11.41 -4.39
C SER A 54 5.32 -9.97 -3.88
N ALA A 55 4.13 -9.45 -3.55
CA ALA A 55 3.96 -8.08 -3.11
C ALA A 55 4.51 -7.89 -1.69
N THR A 56 5.32 -6.85 -1.50
CA THR A 56 5.81 -6.47 -0.17
C THR A 56 4.72 -5.70 0.58
N CYS A 57 4.12 -6.31 1.60
CA CYS A 57 3.08 -5.68 2.42
C CYS A 57 3.67 -5.05 3.69
N ILE A 58 3.60 -3.73 3.81
CA ILE A 58 4.19 -2.97 4.93
C ILE A 58 3.09 -2.28 5.72
N ASN A 59 2.95 -2.68 6.99
CA ASN A 59 2.12 -1.95 7.94
C ASN A 59 2.81 -0.62 8.29
N VAL A 60 2.15 0.49 7.97
CA VAL A 60 2.57 1.86 8.30
C VAL A 60 1.66 2.52 9.35
N GLY A 61 0.66 1.78 9.83
CA GLY A 61 -0.16 2.13 10.99
C GLY A 61 0.53 1.84 12.32
N LYS A 62 -0.17 2.08 13.42
CA LYS A 62 0.30 1.78 14.78
C LYS A 62 0.20 0.29 15.07
N ARG A 63 0.87 -0.17 16.13
CA ARG A 63 0.46 -1.34 16.93
C ARG A 63 0.38 -0.83 18.36
N GLY A 64 -0.83 -0.55 18.85
CA GLY A 64 -1.04 -0.06 20.21
C GLY A 64 -0.41 1.32 20.51
N HIS A 65 -0.30 1.63 21.81
CA HIS A 65 0.12 2.95 22.33
C HIS A 65 1.65 3.18 22.34
N ASP A 66 2.46 2.14 22.12
CA ASP A 66 3.88 2.14 22.51
C ASP A 66 4.89 2.34 21.35
N SER A 67 4.45 2.47 20.10
CA SER A 67 5.35 2.70 18.96
C SER A 67 5.12 4.07 18.32
N PRO A 68 6.18 4.84 18.01
CA PRO A 68 6.03 6.11 17.31
C PRO A 68 5.35 5.87 15.96
N THR A 69 4.22 6.55 15.75
CA THR A 69 3.55 6.59 14.44
C THR A 69 4.55 7.07 13.42
N ARG A 70 4.72 6.36 12.29
CA ARG A 70 5.34 6.98 11.13
C ARG A 70 4.53 8.23 10.81
N SER A 71 5.19 9.37 10.78
CA SER A 71 4.61 10.62 10.33
C SER A 71 4.10 10.45 8.90
N GLN A 72 3.12 11.26 8.52
CA GLN A 72 2.62 11.27 7.14
C GLN A 72 3.76 11.52 6.14
N GLN A 73 4.75 12.35 6.51
CA GLN A 73 5.93 12.61 5.69
C GLN A 73 6.80 11.37 5.49
N GLU A 74 7.03 10.57 6.53
CA GLU A 74 7.80 9.31 6.41
C GLU A 74 7.07 8.29 5.54
N ILE A 75 5.74 8.18 5.67
CA ILE A 75 4.93 7.28 4.83
C ILE A 75 4.99 7.71 3.36
N GLN A 76 4.86 9.02 3.11
CA GLN A 76 4.96 9.58 1.75
C GLN A 76 6.35 9.36 1.17
N GLN A 77 7.41 9.61 1.95
CA GLN A 77 8.78 9.40 1.50
C GLN A 77 9.05 7.92 1.18
N LEU A 78 8.54 6.99 2.00
CA LEU A 78 8.63 5.57 1.74
C LEU A 78 7.95 5.19 0.41
N ALA A 79 6.74 5.69 0.17
CA ALA A 79 6.02 5.46 -1.07
C ALA A 79 6.76 6.02 -2.29
N VAL A 80 7.32 7.23 -2.18
CA VAL A 80 8.13 7.87 -3.22
C VAL A 80 9.38 7.04 -3.51
N ASN A 81 10.09 6.55 -2.49
CA ASN A 81 11.31 5.76 -2.68
C ASN A 81 11.03 4.49 -3.50
N TYR A 82 9.99 3.73 -3.14
CA TYR A 82 9.61 2.54 -3.91
C TYR A 82 9.16 2.88 -5.33
N ALA A 83 8.39 3.95 -5.52
CA ALA A 83 8.00 4.37 -6.85
C ALA A 83 9.22 4.79 -7.70
N LEU A 84 10.22 5.47 -7.13
CA LEU A 84 11.46 5.82 -7.82
C LEU A 84 12.31 4.60 -8.20
N GLU A 85 12.14 3.46 -7.51
CA GLU A 85 12.75 2.18 -7.87
C GLU A 85 12.02 1.46 -9.02
N GLY A 86 10.95 2.05 -9.57
CA GLY A 86 10.16 1.48 -10.65
C GLY A 86 8.98 0.63 -10.18
N GLN A 87 8.68 0.61 -8.88
CA GLN A 87 7.65 -0.26 -8.30
C GLN A 87 6.26 0.38 -8.35
N THR A 88 5.23 -0.45 -8.54
CA THR A 88 3.83 -0.07 -8.34
C THR A 88 3.50 -0.15 -6.85
N VAL A 89 3.32 1.01 -6.24
CA VAL A 89 3.01 1.16 -4.83
C VAL A 89 1.51 1.42 -4.67
N VAL A 90 0.84 0.62 -3.84
CA VAL A 90 -0.53 0.88 -3.39
C VAL A 90 -0.49 1.36 -1.96
N ARG A 91 -1.05 2.54 -1.70
CA ARG A 91 -1.35 3.01 -0.34
C ARG A 91 -2.82 2.74 -0.04
N LEU A 92 -3.06 1.63 0.65
CA LEU A 92 -4.38 1.23 1.09
C LEU A 92 -4.72 1.97 2.39
N LYS A 93 -5.82 2.72 2.37
CA LYS A 93 -6.30 3.54 3.48
C LYS A 93 -7.68 3.07 3.90
N GLY A 94 -7.98 3.06 5.20
CA GLY A 94 -9.37 2.96 5.67
C GLY A 94 -10.29 3.97 4.96
N GLY A 95 -11.47 3.49 4.58
CA GLY A 95 -12.53 4.30 3.93
C GLY A 95 -13.28 5.21 4.89
#